data_AF-A0A9D8NR52-F1
#
_entry.id   AF-A0A9D8NR52-F1
#
_cell.length_a   1.000
_cell.length_b   1.000
_cell.length_c   1.000
_cell.angle_alpha   90.00
_cell.angle_beta   90.00
_cell.angle_gamma   90.00
#
_symmetry.space_group_name_H-M   'P 1'
#
loop_
_entity.id
_entity.type
_entity.pdbx_description
1 polymer ?
#
loop_
_entity_poly.entity_id
_entity_poly.type
_entity_poly.pdbx_seq_one_letter_code
_entity_poly.pdbx_strand_id
1 'polypeptide(L)'
;MEQSFNFVETIGVVAVARYVFEMSLWLRLFSLDSRYGLVYYAELLRTQRRYWKDYRVQLDREITLLREFEDKEHNAQTRAMSNTSISTDSRKLNDDLLSIRNHIDNEAARRFSIYAEQAKTNGYGFQAYLLEKKVVPIIDQSLANVDSEQTAFYARIPQSIKVMIPANWHWRQLAQKVGLTDEYDFIYSFSSKLLHATPLSITTDQKNLELPEMAVFLKYINIKIVEVIELTREYQPIAT
;
A
#
# COMPACT_ATOMS: atom_id res chain seq x y z
N MET A 1 -10.11 9.98 -21.92
CA MET A 1 -10.49 8.72 -21.25
C MET A 1 -9.70 7.54 -21.82
N GLU A 2 -9.71 7.27 -23.13
CA GLU A 2 -8.96 6.15 -23.75
C GLU A 2 -7.44 6.15 -23.45
N GLN A 3 -6.77 7.30 -23.52
CA GLN A 3 -5.34 7.39 -23.15
C GLN A 3 -5.07 7.04 -21.68
N SER A 4 -6.02 7.30 -20.79
CA SER A 4 -5.92 6.93 -19.37
C SER A 4 -6.12 5.42 -19.18
N PHE A 5 -7.00 4.79 -19.96
CA PHE A 5 -7.18 3.33 -19.96
C PHE A 5 -5.94 2.60 -20.47
N ASN A 6 -5.37 3.03 -21.60
CA ASN A 6 -4.14 2.42 -22.15
C ASN A 6 -2.93 2.54 -21.21
N PHE A 7 -2.85 3.63 -20.44
CA PHE A 7 -1.83 3.82 -19.41
C PHE A 7 -2.05 2.92 -18.19
N VAL A 8 -3.31 2.78 -17.73
CA VAL A 8 -3.67 1.85 -16.65
C VAL A 8 -3.37 0.40 -17.04
N GLU A 9 -3.65 0.02 -18.29
CA GLU A 9 -3.33 -1.31 -18.83
C GLU A 9 -1.81 -1.55 -18.89
N THR A 10 -1.04 -0.56 -19.34
CA THR A 10 0.42 -0.60 -19.34
C THR A 10 1.00 -0.80 -17.93
N ILE A 11 0.58 0.02 -16.97
CA ILE A 11 1.03 -0.12 -15.58
C ILE A 11 0.63 -1.49 -15.03
N GLY A 12 -0.60 -1.93 -15.31
CA GLY A 12 -1.11 -3.22 -14.87
C GLY A 12 -0.22 -4.37 -15.35
N VAL A 13 0.09 -4.42 -16.65
CA VAL A 13 0.91 -5.51 -17.21
C VAL A 13 2.34 -5.49 -16.67
N VAL A 14 2.98 -4.31 -16.57
CA VAL A 14 4.33 -4.22 -16.00
C VAL A 14 4.34 -4.57 -14.51
N ALA A 15 3.33 -4.17 -13.75
CA ALA A 15 3.20 -4.52 -12.34
C ALA A 15 3.03 -6.03 -12.14
N VAL A 16 2.18 -6.68 -12.95
CA VAL A 16 2.01 -8.14 -12.91
C VAL A 16 3.30 -8.85 -13.29
N ALA A 17 4.00 -8.41 -14.34
CA ALA A 17 5.28 -8.99 -14.73
C ALA A 17 6.32 -8.88 -13.61
N ARG A 18 6.41 -7.72 -12.96
CA ARG A 18 7.31 -7.53 -11.81
C ARG A 18 6.92 -8.42 -10.63
N TYR A 19 5.64 -8.53 -10.31
CA TYR A 19 5.16 -9.42 -9.26
C TYR A 19 5.53 -10.89 -9.53
N VAL A 20 5.27 -11.36 -10.76
CA VAL A 20 5.60 -12.72 -11.18
C VAL A 20 7.11 -12.97 -11.17
N PHE A 21 7.92 -11.98 -11.58
CA PHE A 21 9.37 -12.03 -11.44
C PHE A 21 9.81 -12.19 -9.97
N GLU A 22 9.33 -11.32 -9.08
CA GLU A 22 9.67 -11.36 -7.64
C GLU A 22 9.25 -12.68 -6.98
N MET A 23 8.10 -13.25 -7.38
CA MET A 23 7.72 -14.61 -6.97
C MET A 23 8.67 -15.68 -7.49
N SER A 24 8.99 -15.66 -8.79
CA SER A 24 9.89 -16.66 -9.39
C SER A 24 11.28 -16.63 -8.76
N LEU A 25 11.74 -15.45 -8.36
CA LEU A 25 12.98 -15.26 -7.63
C LEU A 25 12.96 -15.99 -6.29
N TRP A 26 11.89 -15.84 -5.51
CA TRP A 26 11.74 -16.56 -4.24
C TRP A 26 11.78 -18.07 -4.43
N LEU A 27 11.05 -18.60 -5.42
CA LEU A 27 11.06 -20.03 -5.70
C LEU A 27 12.46 -20.53 -6.08
N ARG A 28 13.18 -19.80 -6.94
CA ARG A 28 14.56 -20.17 -7.29
C ARG A 28 15.52 -20.07 -6.11
N LEU A 29 15.32 -19.13 -5.19
CA LEU A 29 16.08 -19.08 -3.95
C LEU A 29 15.80 -20.31 -3.07
N PHE A 30 14.55 -20.77 -3.00
CA PHE A 30 14.20 -22.01 -2.27
C PHE A 30 14.83 -23.25 -2.90
N SER A 31 14.84 -23.35 -4.24
CA SER A 31 15.49 -24.43 -4.97
C SER A 31 17.01 -24.41 -4.82
N LEU A 32 17.61 -23.21 -4.75
CA LEU A 32 19.05 -23.04 -4.55
C LEU A 32 19.49 -23.48 -3.15
N ASP A 33 18.74 -23.08 -2.12
CA ASP A 33 18.99 -23.45 -0.74
C ASP A 33 17.69 -23.37 0.07
N SER A 34 17.18 -24.51 0.53
CA SER A 34 15.93 -24.63 1.30
C SER A 34 15.88 -23.73 2.54
N ARG A 35 17.03 -23.32 3.09
CA ARG A 35 17.12 -22.39 4.22
C ARG A 35 16.58 -21.00 3.89
N TYR A 36 16.46 -20.63 2.61
CA TYR A 36 15.77 -19.41 2.20
C TYR A 36 14.30 -19.38 2.62
N GLY A 37 13.67 -20.52 2.96
CA GLY A 37 12.34 -20.52 3.58
C GLY A 37 12.31 -19.77 4.93
N LEU A 38 13.36 -19.89 5.74
CA LEU A 38 13.49 -19.12 6.99
C LEU A 38 13.81 -17.65 6.71
N VAL A 39 14.59 -17.36 5.66
CA VAL A 39 14.86 -15.98 5.23
C VAL A 39 13.58 -15.30 4.73
N TYR A 40 12.75 -16.02 3.98
CA TYR A 40 11.43 -15.56 3.54
C TYR A 40 10.53 -15.23 4.71
N TYR A 41 10.46 -16.11 5.70
CA TYR A 41 9.64 -15.87 6.88
C TYR A 41 10.16 -14.70 7.73
N ALA A 42 11.49 -14.52 7.83
CA ALA A 42 12.06 -13.32 8.44
C ALA A 42 11.62 -12.03 7.72
N GLU A 43 11.60 -12.06 6.38
CA GLU A 43 11.13 -10.94 5.57
C GLU A 43 9.62 -10.70 5.67
N LEU A 44 8.83 -11.77 5.77
CA LEU A 44 7.40 -11.69 6.02
C LEU A 44 7.13 -10.92 7.33
N LEU A 45 7.79 -11.30 8.43
CA LEU A 45 7.64 -10.61 9.71
C LEU A 45 8.08 -9.14 9.64
N ARG A 46 9.22 -8.86 9.00
CA ARG A 46 9.71 -7.49 8.80
C ARG A 46 8.73 -6.63 8.01
N THR A 47 8.18 -7.16 6.93
CA THR A 47 7.25 -6.45 6.05
C THR A 47 5.87 -6.27 6.68
N GLN A 48 5.36 -7.26 7.40
CA GLN A 48 4.12 -7.14 8.19
C GLN A 48 4.26 -6.07 9.27
N ARG A 49 5.36 -6.08 10.03
CA ARG A 49 5.62 -5.07 11.05
C ARG A 49 5.65 -3.67 10.45
N ARG A 50 6.35 -3.49 9.32
CA ARG A 50 6.40 -2.20 8.60
C ARG A 50 5.00 -1.79 8.14
N TYR A 51 4.24 -2.69 7.53
CA TYR A 51 2.87 -2.42 7.08
C TYR A 51 2.00 -1.89 8.22
N TRP A 52 1.95 -2.58 9.36
CA TRP A 52 1.14 -2.14 10.50
C TRP A 52 1.62 -0.82 11.09
N LYS A 53 2.95 -0.61 11.15
CA LYS A 53 3.52 0.64 11.65
C LYS A 53 3.16 1.82 10.75
N ASP A 54 3.32 1.66 9.44
CA ASP A 54 3.00 2.70 8.46
C ASP A 54 1.49 2.99 8.46
N TYR A 55 0.66 1.94 8.58
CA TYR A 55 -0.78 2.09 8.69
C TYR A 55 -1.19 2.79 9.98
N ARG A 56 -0.52 2.52 11.11
CA ARG A 56 -0.75 3.22 12.39
C ARG A 56 -0.46 4.71 12.27
N VAL A 57 0.67 5.07 11.65
CA VAL A 57 1.05 6.47 11.41
C VAL A 57 0.06 7.17 10.48
N GLN A 58 -0.38 6.50 9.42
CA GLN A 58 -1.42 7.04 8.55
C GLN A 58 -2.73 7.25 9.33
N LEU A 59 -3.12 6.30 10.17
CA LEU A 59 -4.34 6.39 10.96
C LEU A 59 -4.28 7.53 11.99
N ASP A 60 -3.14 7.78 12.61
CA ASP A 60 -2.96 8.95 13.49
C ASP A 60 -3.17 10.27 12.73
N ARG A 61 -2.64 10.37 11.51
CA ARG A 61 -2.84 11.55 10.65
C ARG A 61 -4.31 11.73 10.28
N GLU A 62 -4.99 10.64 9.95
CA GLU A 62 -6.42 10.63 9.65
C GLU A 62 -7.25 11.08 10.87
N ILE A 63 -6.99 10.51 12.05
CA ILE A 63 -7.69 10.89 13.30
C ILE A 63 -7.47 12.37 13.60
N THR A 64 -6.23 12.85 13.50
CA THR A 64 -5.89 14.26 13.72
C THR A 64 -6.67 15.16 12.76
N LEU A 65 -6.68 14.83 11.47
CA LEU A 65 -7.39 15.59 10.46
C LEU A 65 -8.91 15.64 10.74
N LEU A 66 -9.51 14.52 11.14
CA LEU A 66 -10.93 14.48 11.48
C LEU A 66 -11.23 15.35 12.70
N ARG A 67 -10.38 15.35 13.73
CA ARG A 67 -10.52 16.24 14.89
C ARG A 67 -10.40 17.73 14.51
N GLU A 68 -9.46 18.06 13.62
CA GLU A 68 -9.34 19.43 13.11
C GLU A 68 -10.62 19.90 12.41
N PHE A 69 -11.27 19.03 11.62
CA PHE A 69 -12.54 19.36 10.98
C PHE A 69 -13.73 19.41 11.96
N GLU A 70 -13.75 18.55 12.98
CA GLU A 70 -14.72 18.65 14.09
C GLU A 70 -14.63 20.01 14.77
N ASP A 71 -13.43 20.43 15.17
CA ASP A 71 -13.20 21.71 15.83
C ASP A 71 -13.57 22.88 14.92
N LYS A 72 -13.20 22.80 13.64
CA LYS A 72 -13.51 23.85 12.66
C LYS A 72 -15.02 23.99 12.44
N GLU A 73 -15.72 22.87 12.28
CA GLU A 73 -17.17 22.85 12.14
C GLU A 73 -17.86 23.38 13.40
N HIS A 74 -17.48 22.88 14.57
CA HIS A 74 -18.05 23.30 15.85
C HIS A 74 -17.89 24.81 16.10
N ASN A 75 -16.70 25.36 15.82
CA ASN A 75 -16.43 26.79 15.94
C ASN A 75 -17.28 27.62 14.97
N ALA A 76 -17.44 27.17 13.72
CA ALA A 76 -18.26 27.86 12.73
C ALA A 76 -19.75 27.84 13.11
N GLN A 77 -20.25 26.69 13.54
CA GLN A 77 -21.63 26.51 13.99
C GLN A 77 -21.93 27.39 15.23
N THR A 78 -21.02 27.41 16.22
CA THR A 78 -21.18 28.23 17.42
C THR A 78 -21.25 29.72 17.09
N ARG A 79 -20.42 30.21 16.16
CA ARG A 79 -20.46 31.60 15.69
C ARG A 79 -21.77 31.93 14.95
N ALA A 80 -22.27 31.01 14.13
CA ALA A 80 -23.56 31.20 13.45
C ALA A 80 -24.72 31.28 14.46
N MET A 81 -24.72 30.40 15.47
CA MET A 81 -25.73 30.40 16.52
C MET A 81 -25.68 31.69 17.37
N SER A 82 -24.49 32.18 17.73
CA SER A 82 -24.35 33.42 18.50
C SER A 82 -24.77 34.67 17.74
N ASN A 83 -24.62 34.67 16.41
CA ASN A 83 -25.05 35.79 15.56
C ASN A 83 -26.57 35.77 15.31
N THR A 84 -27.19 34.59 15.37
CA THR A 84 -28.61 34.40 15.02
C THR A 84 -29.54 34.49 16.23
N SER A 85 -29.05 34.35 17.46
CA SER A 85 -29.83 34.61 18.69
C SER A 85 -30.37 36.06 18.80
N ILE A 86 -30.01 36.94 17.86
CA ILE A 86 -30.53 38.31 17.71
C ILE A 86 -31.69 38.38 16.69
N SER A 87 -31.89 37.37 15.83
CA SER A 87 -32.94 37.31 14.80
C SER A 87 -33.73 35.99 14.86
N THR A 88 -35.04 36.06 15.09
CA THR A 88 -35.95 34.92 15.34
C THR A 88 -36.22 33.98 14.14
N ASP A 89 -35.39 33.99 13.09
CA ASP A 89 -35.65 33.22 11.87
C ASP A 89 -34.91 31.86 11.88
N SER A 90 -35.59 30.84 12.39
CA SER A 90 -35.07 29.48 12.49
C SER A 90 -34.73 28.85 11.13
N ARG A 91 -35.34 29.31 10.02
CA ARG A 91 -35.02 28.78 8.68
C ARG A 91 -33.65 29.27 8.22
N LYS A 92 -33.35 30.55 8.44
CA LYS A 92 -32.05 31.13 8.11
C LYS A 92 -30.91 30.47 8.88
N LEU A 93 -31.11 30.17 10.17
CA LEU A 93 -30.11 29.43 10.96
C LEU A 93 -29.83 28.05 10.36
N ASN A 94 -30.88 27.32 9.96
CA ASN A 94 -30.73 25.99 9.38
C ASN A 94 -29.98 26.04 8.03
N ASP A 95 -30.28 27.01 7.18
CA ASP A 95 -29.59 27.21 5.91
C ASP A 95 -28.11 27.58 6.12
N ASP A 96 -27.81 28.43 7.12
CA ASP A 96 -26.44 28.79 7.49
C ASP A 96 -25.64 27.57 7.99
N LEU A 97 -26.25 26.72 8.83
CA LEU A 97 -25.61 25.49 9.32
C LEU A 97 -25.35 24.48 8.19
N LEU A 98 -26.29 24.32 7.25
CA LEU A 98 -26.10 23.48 6.06
C LEU A 98 -24.98 24.00 5.17
N SER A 99 -24.90 25.33 4.98
CA SER A 99 -23.82 25.95 4.22
C SER A 99 -22.46 25.73 4.87
N ILE A 100 -22.36 25.86 6.20
CA ILE A 100 -21.13 25.57 6.97
C ILE A 100 -20.70 24.13 6.73
N ARG A 101 -21.60 23.16 6.91
CA ARG A 101 -21.29 21.73 6.73
C ARG A 101 -20.79 21.44 5.32
N ASN A 102 -21.50 21.92 4.30
CA ASN A 102 -21.09 21.74 2.90
C ASN A 102 -19.73 22.37 2.61
N HIS A 103 -19.40 23.51 3.23
CA HIS A 103 -18.11 24.14 3.08
C HIS A 103 -16.98 23.29 3.69
N ILE A 104 -17.19 22.78 4.91
CA ILE A 104 -16.26 21.89 5.60
C ILE A 104 -16.04 20.61 4.79
N ASP A 105 -17.12 19.98 4.31
CA ASP A 105 -17.05 18.76 3.50
C ASP A 105 -16.27 18.96 2.19
N ASN A 106 -16.42 20.13 1.56
CA ASN A 106 -15.68 20.47 0.35
C ASN A 106 -14.19 20.72 0.62
N GLU A 107 -13.83 21.26 1.78
CA GLU A 107 -12.43 21.39 2.18
C GLU A 107 -11.82 20.04 2.55
N ALA A 108 -12.55 19.19 3.27
CA ALA A 108 -12.12 17.84 3.62
C ALA A 108 -11.87 16.98 2.36
N ALA A 109 -12.72 17.11 1.33
CA ALA A 109 -12.53 16.43 0.05
C ALA A 109 -11.24 16.82 -0.70
N ARG A 110 -10.62 17.96 -0.36
CA ARG A 110 -9.32 18.39 -0.92
C ARG A 110 -8.13 17.82 -0.13
N ARG A 111 -8.38 17.12 0.97
CA ARG A 111 -7.36 16.44 1.76
C ARG A 111 -7.36 14.96 1.41
N PHE A 112 -6.18 14.33 1.49
CA PHE A 112 -6.06 12.89 1.32
C PHE A 112 -6.54 12.19 2.60
N SER A 113 -7.84 11.89 2.66
CA SER A 113 -8.46 11.13 3.74
C SER A 113 -9.37 10.03 3.19
N ILE A 114 -9.16 8.80 3.64
CA ILE A 114 -10.03 7.67 3.25
C ILE A 114 -11.34 7.63 4.05
N TYR A 115 -11.43 8.38 5.15
CA TYR A 115 -12.58 8.39 6.05
C TYR A 115 -13.45 9.64 5.92
N ALA A 116 -13.03 10.64 5.13
CA ALA A 116 -13.79 11.87 4.93
C ALA A 116 -15.23 11.61 4.46
N GLU A 117 -15.46 10.65 3.56
CA GLU A 117 -16.81 10.36 3.07
C GLU A 117 -17.73 9.81 4.17
N GLN A 118 -17.20 8.94 5.04
CA GLN A 118 -17.94 8.41 6.20
C GLN A 118 -18.17 9.50 7.25
N ALA A 119 -17.21 10.42 7.40
CA ALA A 119 -17.32 11.55 8.31
C ALA A 119 -18.45 12.51 7.91
N LYS A 120 -18.76 12.66 6.61
CA LYS A 120 -19.91 13.46 6.16
C LYS A 120 -21.22 12.97 6.75
N THR A 121 -21.42 11.66 6.89
CA THR A 121 -22.65 11.09 7.46
C THR A 121 -22.61 11.01 8.98
N ASN A 122 -21.47 10.63 9.52
CA ASN A 122 -21.31 10.29 10.95
C ASN A 122 -20.96 11.50 11.83
N GLY A 123 -20.46 12.59 11.23
CA GLY A 123 -19.76 13.66 11.91
C GLY A 123 -18.27 13.34 12.06
N TYR A 124 -17.42 14.34 11.86
CA TYR A 124 -15.96 14.20 11.88
C TYR A 124 -15.43 13.67 13.22
N GLY A 125 -15.93 14.22 14.33
CA GLY A 125 -15.51 13.80 15.67
C GLY A 125 -15.90 12.38 16.05
N PHE A 126 -17.12 11.98 15.69
CA PHE A 126 -17.58 10.63 15.94
C PHE A 126 -16.83 9.62 15.05
N GLN A 127 -16.54 9.96 13.81
CA GLN A 127 -15.71 9.13 12.94
C GLN A 127 -14.29 8.96 13.53
N ALA A 128 -13.66 10.03 14.02
CA ALA A 128 -12.36 9.95 14.70
C ALA A 128 -12.43 9.00 15.91
N TYR A 129 -13.44 9.16 16.75
CA TYR A 129 -13.68 8.29 17.90
C TYR A 129 -13.85 6.80 17.50
N LEU A 130 -14.58 6.52 16.41
CA LEU A 130 -14.74 5.15 15.91
C LEU A 130 -13.40 4.53 15.51
N LEU A 131 -12.52 5.30 14.86
CA LEU A 131 -11.17 4.83 14.50
C LEU A 131 -10.33 4.56 15.75
N GLU A 132 -10.34 5.48 16.72
CA GLU A 132 -9.62 5.34 18.00
C GLU A 132 -10.08 4.10 18.79
N LYS A 133 -11.37 3.78 18.77
CA LYS A 133 -11.91 2.68 19.59
C LYS A 133 -11.96 1.34 18.89
N LYS A 134 -12.11 1.30 17.57
CA LYS A 134 -12.28 0.05 16.83
C LYS A 134 -11.03 -0.35 16.05
N VAL A 135 -10.35 0.61 15.42
CA VAL A 135 -9.27 0.30 14.46
C VAL A 135 -7.90 0.35 15.14
N VAL A 136 -7.63 1.40 15.92
CA VAL A 136 -6.33 1.56 16.62
C VAL A 136 -6.00 0.32 17.48
N PRO A 137 -6.89 -0.23 18.32
CA PRO A 137 -6.56 -1.38 19.15
C PRO A 137 -6.21 -2.64 18.33
N ILE A 138 -6.85 -2.84 17.16
CA ILE A 138 -6.56 -3.97 16.27
C ILE A 138 -5.14 -3.84 15.70
N ILE A 139 -4.76 -2.64 15.28
CA ILE A 139 -3.42 -2.38 14.74
C ILE A 139 -2.36 -2.52 15.83
N ASP A 140 -2.58 -1.95 17.02
CA ASP A 140 -1.65 -2.04 18.14
C ASP A 140 -1.45 -3.49 18.60
N GLN A 141 -2.53 -4.27 18.66
CA GLN A 141 -2.44 -5.70 18.94
C GLN A 141 -1.68 -6.46 17.84
N SER A 142 -1.92 -6.13 16.57
CA SER A 142 -1.22 -6.76 15.44
C SER A 142 0.28 -6.46 15.47
N LEU A 143 0.67 -5.22 15.81
CA LEU A 143 2.06 -4.84 16.02
C LEU A 143 2.69 -5.63 17.17
N ALA A 144 2.02 -5.70 18.32
CA ALA A 144 2.52 -6.43 19.48
C ALA A 144 2.70 -7.93 19.17
N ASN A 145 1.77 -8.52 18.43
CA ASN A 145 1.86 -9.92 17.99
C ASN A 145 3.07 -10.15 17.09
N VAL A 146 3.24 -9.32 16.05
CA VAL A 146 4.36 -9.44 15.11
C VAL A 146 5.71 -9.18 15.80
N ASP A 147 5.78 -8.21 16.71
CA ASP A 147 7.00 -7.92 17.49
C ASP A 147 7.39 -9.12 18.39
N SER A 148 6.39 -9.75 19.02
CA SER A 148 6.59 -10.95 19.84
C SER A 148 7.06 -12.13 18.99
N GLU A 149 6.39 -12.38 17.87
CA GLU A 149 6.71 -13.46 16.93
C GLU A 149 8.10 -13.26 16.31
N GLN A 150 8.45 -12.03 15.93
CA GLN A 150 9.78 -11.68 15.44
C GLN A 150 10.84 -11.97 16.50
N THR A 151 10.64 -11.52 17.73
CA THR A 151 11.57 -11.79 18.83
C THR A 151 11.76 -13.29 19.06
N ALA A 152 10.66 -14.04 19.12
CA ALA A 152 10.69 -15.50 19.29
C ALA A 152 11.40 -16.20 18.12
N PHE A 153 11.15 -15.77 16.89
CA PHE A 153 11.78 -16.31 15.69
C PHE A 153 13.29 -16.10 15.71
N TYR A 154 13.77 -14.86 15.94
CA TYR A 154 15.21 -14.56 15.99
C TYR A 154 15.94 -15.25 17.16
N ALA A 155 15.24 -15.57 18.25
CA ALA A 155 15.78 -16.37 19.34
C ALA A 155 15.98 -17.85 18.96
N ARG A 156 15.15 -18.40 18.06
CA ARG A 156 15.13 -19.83 17.70
C ARG A 156 16.01 -20.17 16.50
N ILE A 157 16.23 -19.23 15.57
CA ILE A 157 17.01 -19.52 14.36
C ILE A 157 18.52 -19.61 14.64
N PRO A 158 19.25 -20.54 13.97
CA PRO A 158 20.71 -20.62 14.06
C PRO A 158 21.43 -19.37 13.53
N GLN A 159 22.66 -19.14 14.00
CA GLN A 159 23.50 -18.03 13.53
C GLN A 159 23.75 -18.07 12.01
N SER A 160 23.86 -19.27 11.42
CA SER A 160 24.02 -19.45 9.98
C SER A 160 22.85 -18.86 9.18
N ILE A 161 21.63 -18.93 9.71
CA ILE A 161 20.43 -18.31 9.10
C ILE A 161 20.44 -16.79 9.31
N LYS A 162 20.82 -16.33 10.51
CA LYS A 162 20.89 -14.89 10.82
C LYS A 162 21.81 -14.14 9.85
N VAL A 163 22.94 -14.76 9.45
CA VAL A 163 23.87 -14.19 8.47
C VAL A 163 23.30 -14.17 7.05
N MET A 164 22.37 -15.08 6.72
CA MET A 164 21.71 -15.10 5.41
C MET A 164 20.62 -14.04 5.27
N ILE A 165 20.01 -13.62 6.39
CA ILE A 165 18.97 -12.57 6.39
C ILE A 165 19.64 -11.22 6.11
N PRO A 166 19.35 -10.57 4.97
CA PRO A 166 19.96 -9.30 4.66
C PRO A 166 19.41 -8.19 5.56
N ALA A 167 20.26 -7.25 5.96
CA ALA A 167 19.81 -6.06 6.69
C ALA A 167 18.83 -5.21 5.86
N ASN A 168 19.05 -5.15 4.54
CA ASN A 168 18.22 -4.46 3.57
C ASN A 168 17.95 -5.37 2.37
N TRP A 169 16.68 -5.48 1.98
CA TRP A 169 16.26 -6.29 0.85
C TRP A 169 16.57 -5.59 -0.48
N HIS A 170 17.47 -6.19 -1.27
CA HIS A 170 17.87 -5.67 -2.59
C HIS A 170 17.58 -6.70 -3.67
N TRP A 171 16.48 -6.51 -4.40
CA TRP A 171 16.02 -7.42 -5.44
C TRP A 171 17.08 -7.76 -6.49
N ARG A 172 17.88 -6.77 -6.94
CA ARG A 172 18.97 -6.99 -7.91
C ARG A 172 20.04 -7.97 -7.41
N GLN A 173 20.44 -7.85 -6.13
CA GLN A 173 21.47 -8.72 -5.55
C GLN A 173 20.98 -10.17 -5.46
N LEU A 174 19.69 -10.35 -5.18
CA LEU A 174 19.07 -11.66 -5.15
C LEU A 174 18.90 -12.24 -6.56
N ALA A 175 18.53 -11.40 -7.53
CA ALA A 175 18.50 -11.77 -8.95
C ALA A 175 19.88 -12.27 -9.41
N GLN A 176 20.95 -11.58 -9.03
CA GLN A 176 22.32 -12.01 -9.31
C GLN A 176 22.64 -13.39 -8.74
N LYS A 177 22.19 -13.70 -7.51
CA LYS A 177 22.43 -15.01 -6.88
C LYS A 177 21.80 -16.18 -7.62
N VAL A 178 20.67 -15.97 -8.28
CA VAL A 178 19.94 -17.02 -9.03
C VAL A 178 20.04 -16.86 -10.56
N GLY A 179 20.93 -15.98 -11.03
CA GLY A 179 21.19 -15.78 -12.46
C GLY A 179 20.08 -15.07 -13.24
N LEU A 180 19.25 -14.26 -12.57
CA LEU A 180 18.13 -13.52 -13.18
C LEU A 180 18.38 -12.00 -13.33
N THR A 181 19.64 -11.57 -13.36
CA THR A 181 19.99 -10.14 -13.44
C THR A 181 19.42 -9.46 -14.69
N ASP A 182 19.44 -10.13 -15.84
CA ASP A 182 18.96 -9.54 -17.10
C ASP A 182 17.44 -9.33 -17.07
N GLU A 183 16.69 -10.29 -16.52
CA GLU A 183 15.24 -10.15 -16.30
C GLU A 183 14.94 -9.00 -15.35
N TYR A 184 15.70 -8.90 -14.25
CA TYR A 184 15.59 -7.79 -13.31
C TYR A 184 15.81 -6.45 -14.02
N ASP A 185 16.94 -6.27 -14.70
CA ASP A 185 17.33 -5.01 -15.33
C ASP A 185 16.30 -4.61 -16.41
N PHE A 186 15.77 -5.58 -17.17
CA PHE A 186 14.71 -5.34 -18.15
C PHE A 186 13.41 -4.85 -17.46
N ILE A 187 12.83 -5.63 -16.56
CA ILE A 187 11.53 -5.33 -15.93
C ILE A 187 11.59 -4.05 -15.09
N TYR A 188 12.67 -3.86 -14.33
CA TYR A 188 12.82 -2.67 -13.49
C TYR A 188 13.06 -1.40 -14.30
N SER A 189 13.66 -1.49 -15.50
CA SER A 189 13.78 -0.33 -16.38
C SER A 189 12.41 0.21 -16.84
N PHE A 190 11.45 -0.68 -17.16
CA PHE A 190 10.10 -0.28 -17.56
C PHE A 190 9.26 0.20 -16.37
N SER A 191 9.24 -0.55 -15.26
CA SER A 191 8.46 -0.14 -14.09
C SER A 191 8.93 1.21 -13.51
N SER A 192 10.23 1.47 -13.50
CA SER A 192 10.79 2.75 -13.06
C SER A 192 10.38 3.92 -13.98
N LYS A 193 10.46 3.74 -15.31
CA LYS A 193 10.04 4.75 -16.29
C LYS A 193 8.56 5.12 -16.17
N LEU A 194 7.71 4.14 -15.87
CA LEU A 194 6.26 4.35 -15.77
C LEU A 194 5.84 5.01 -14.44
N LEU A 195 6.58 4.76 -13.35
CA LEU A 195 6.21 5.22 -12.01
C LEU A 195 6.83 6.57 -11.63
N HIS A 196 7.94 6.96 -12.26
CA HIS A 196 8.64 8.20 -11.90
C HIS A 196 8.44 9.31 -12.93
N ALA A 197 7.95 10.45 -12.46
CA ALA A 197 7.97 11.70 -13.23
C ALA A 197 9.41 12.26 -13.28
N THR A 198 10.18 11.81 -14.25
CA THR A 198 11.49 12.37 -14.60
C THR A 198 11.34 13.44 -15.68
N PRO A 199 12.26 14.43 -15.79
CA PRO A 199 12.20 15.43 -16.85
C PRO A 199 12.05 14.81 -18.25
N LEU A 200 12.76 13.71 -18.53
CA LEU A 200 12.65 12.97 -19.79
C LEU A 200 11.24 12.39 -20.00
N SER A 201 10.63 11.78 -18.97
CA SER A 201 9.26 11.24 -19.06
C SER A 201 8.19 12.33 -19.24
N ILE A 202 8.49 13.59 -18.93
CA ILE A 202 7.56 14.71 -19.11
C ILE A 202 7.64 15.25 -20.55
N THR A 203 8.83 15.25 -21.13
CA THR A 203 9.10 15.84 -22.45
C THR A 203 9.06 14.84 -23.60
N THR A 204 8.84 13.54 -23.32
CA THR A 204 8.73 12.48 -24.32
C THR A 204 7.37 11.79 -24.24
N ASP A 205 6.85 11.38 -25.40
CA ASP A 205 5.52 10.74 -25.51
C ASP A 205 5.52 9.25 -25.11
N GLN A 206 6.68 8.67 -24.80
CA GLN A 206 6.81 7.25 -24.40
C GLN A 206 6.45 7.02 -22.94
N LYS A 207 5.15 7.04 -22.64
CA LYS A 207 4.60 6.66 -21.33
C LYS A 207 3.88 5.31 -21.33
N ASN A 208 3.63 4.72 -22.49
CA ASN A 208 2.91 3.46 -22.63
C ASN A 208 3.81 2.41 -23.24
N LEU A 209 3.50 1.14 -22.97
CA LEU A 209 4.09 0.04 -23.73
C LEU A 209 3.53 0.06 -25.15
N GLU A 210 4.41 -0.06 -26.13
CA GLU A 210 4.01 -0.35 -27.50
C GLU A 210 3.49 -1.80 -27.59
N LEU A 211 2.66 -2.09 -28.60
CA LEU A 211 2.08 -3.44 -28.78
C LEU A 211 3.12 -4.58 -28.76
N PRO A 212 4.31 -4.46 -29.39
CA PRO A 212 5.34 -5.48 -29.30
C PRO A 212 5.90 -5.66 -27.88
N GLU A 213 6.06 -4.57 -27.12
CA GLU A 213 6.56 -4.61 -25.75
C GLU A 213 5.53 -5.27 -24.83
N MET A 214 4.25 -4.92 -25.01
CA MET A 214 3.12 -5.56 -24.32
C MET A 214 3.11 -7.07 -24.56
N ALA A 215 3.27 -7.50 -25.81
CA ALA A 215 3.32 -8.93 -26.16
C ALA A 215 4.50 -9.66 -25.48
N VAL A 216 5.67 -9.00 -25.37
CA VAL A 216 6.83 -9.56 -24.66
C VAL A 216 6.50 -9.75 -23.16
N PHE A 217 5.92 -8.75 -22.50
CA PHE A 217 5.54 -8.85 -21.10
C PHE A 217 4.48 -9.93 -20.85
N LEU A 218 3.44 -10.00 -21.68
CA LEU A 218 2.41 -11.04 -21.56
C LEU A 218 2.98 -12.44 -21.79
N LYS A 219 3.87 -12.61 -22.77
CA LYS A 219 4.57 -13.88 -23.00
C LYS A 219 5.44 -14.25 -21.80
N TYR A 220 6.18 -13.29 -21.25
CA TYR A 220 6.98 -13.49 -20.05
C TYR A 220 6.13 -13.95 -18.86
N ILE A 221 5.02 -13.25 -18.58
CA ILE A 221 4.07 -13.59 -17.51
C ILE A 221 3.58 -15.04 -17.70
N ASN A 222 3.13 -15.38 -18.92
CA ASN A 222 2.65 -16.72 -19.22
C ASN A 222 3.71 -17.81 -18.95
N ILE A 223 4.94 -17.61 -19.44
CA ILE A 223 6.04 -18.56 -19.23
C ILE A 223 6.36 -18.72 -17.74
N LYS A 224 6.48 -17.61 -17.01
CA LYS A 224 6.82 -17.67 -15.58
C LYS A 224 5.72 -18.26 -14.72
N ILE A 225 4.45 -18.05 -15.05
CA ILE A 225 3.35 -18.73 -14.35
C ILE A 225 3.45 -20.25 -14.55
N VAL A 226 3.76 -20.72 -15.77
CA VAL A 226 3.99 -22.15 -16.01
C VAL A 226 5.18 -22.67 -15.21
N GLU A 227 6.33 -21.97 -15.22
CA GLU A 227 7.50 -22.34 -14.41
C GLU A 227 7.15 -22.43 -12.90
N VAL A 228 6.38 -21.46 -12.39
CA VAL A 228 5.92 -21.46 -10.99
C VAL A 228 5.07 -22.70 -10.71
N ILE A 229 4.12 -23.03 -11.59
CA ILE A 229 3.26 -24.22 -11.42
C ILE A 229 4.11 -25.50 -11.43
N GLU A 230 5.08 -25.60 -12.33
CA GLU A 230 5.99 -26.75 -12.40
C GLU A 230 6.82 -26.89 -11.12
N LEU A 231 7.45 -25.81 -10.65
CA LEU A 231 8.21 -25.81 -9.40
C LEU A 231 7.33 -26.18 -8.20
N THR A 232 6.09 -25.70 -8.11
CA THR A 232 5.21 -26.06 -6.99
C THR A 232 4.86 -27.56 -6.96
N ARG A 233 4.84 -28.24 -8.11
CA ARG A 233 4.62 -29.69 -8.17
C ARG A 233 5.81 -30.46 -7.61
N GLU A 234 7.03 -29.96 -7.79
CA GLU A 234 8.23 -30.58 -7.20
C GLU A 234 8.22 -30.52 -5.66
N TYR A 235 7.56 -29.53 -5.08
CA TYR A 235 7.39 -29.37 -3.64
C TYR A 235 6.15 -30.05 -3.05
N GLN A 236 5.32 -30.72 -3.85
CA GLN A 236 4.21 -31.49 -3.30
C GLN A 236 4.76 -32.71 -2.54
N PRO A 237 4.37 -32.93 -1.27
CA PRO A 237 4.74 -34.15 -0.58
C PRO A 237 4.16 -35.34 -1.36
N ILE A 238 5.00 -36.34 -1.63
CA ILE A 238 4.54 -37.62 -2.15
C ILE A 238 3.51 -38.11 -1.12
N ALA A 239 2.24 -38.18 -1.53
CA ALA A 239 1.19 -38.76 -0.71
C ALA A 239 1.63 -40.19 -0.35
N THR A 240 1.91 -40.39 0.93
CA THR A 240 2.28 -41.69 1.51
C THR A 240 1.03 -42.36 2.06
#